data_AF-A0A3N5MEC2-F1
#
_entry.id   AF-A0A3N5MEC2-F1
#
_cell.length_a   1.000
_cell.length_b   1.000
_cell.length_c   1.000
_cell.angle_alpha   90.00
_cell.angle_beta   90.00
_cell.angle_gamma   90.00
#
_symmetry.space_group_name_H-M   'P 1'
#
loop_
_entity.id
_entity.type
_entity.pdbx_description
1 polymer ?
#
loop_
_entity_poly.entity_id
_entity_poly.type
_entity_poly.pdbx_seq_one_letter_code
_entity_poly.pdbx_strand_id
1 'polypeptide(L)'
;MENYDKIRAYGSLLKRYLSFLVLAWTIIIGTSLAWELYLTGKAVSDIAYFEAKTSLNKDILYRKWNAQQGGVYVVVSEYTQPNPYLSHVPDRDIKLPSGKTLTLVNPAYMTRQVYEMAKKEFGTLGHITSLRPVNPGNAPDPWEARALEAFYQGRKEISSVEKVEGKEYMRLMYPFFTDQSCLKCHAIHGYTLGELRGGISASIPMAPIRAIMQSRIAETFISHILIWAIGLGAIIFAAKRLNKSETKRMIAANALREEKDTAQKYLDIAGVMFLVINADQTVGLINKKGCEILGYDEKEIVGKNWFDNYLPERTR
;
A
#
# COMPACT_ATOMS: atom_id res chain seq x y z
N MET A 1 25.64 44.66 16.08
CA MET A 1 24.42 44.38 15.25
C MET A 1 24.64 43.21 14.30
N GLU A 2 25.78 43.12 13.59
CA GLU A 2 26.08 42.06 12.61
C GLU A 2 25.97 40.60 13.14
N ASN A 3 26.31 40.35 14.41
CA ASN A 3 26.22 39.02 15.01
C ASN A 3 24.76 38.60 15.29
N TYR A 4 23.86 39.56 15.55
CA TYR A 4 22.45 39.30 15.87
C TYR A 4 21.66 38.90 14.60
N ASP A 5 21.96 39.51 13.47
CA ASP A 5 21.32 39.21 12.18
C ASP A 5 21.75 37.85 11.62
N LYS A 6 23.02 37.46 11.80
CA LYS A 6 23.51 36.12 11.44
C LYS A 6 22.81 35.01 12.24
N ILE A 7 22.57 35.24 13.54
CA ILE A 7 21.83 34.32 14.42
C ILE A 7 20.37 34.16 13.95
N ARG A 8 19.72 35.27 13.62
CA ARG A 8 18.32 35.27 13.19
C ARG A 8 18.14 34.60 11.83
N ALA A 9 19.07 34.85 10.90
CA ALA A 9 19.09 34.21 9.59
C ALA A 9 19.30 32.70 9.70
N TYR A 10 20.27 32.25 10.51
CA TYR A 10 20.53 30.82 10.72
C TYR A 10 19.36 30.09 11.37
N GLY A 11 18.74 30.68 12.39
CA GLY A 11 17.53 30.12 13.02
C GLY A 11 16.35 30.02 12.04
N SER A 12 16.21 30.97 11.12
CA SER A 12 15.18 30.91 10.07
C SER A 12 15.45 29.79 9.05
N LEU A 13 16.71 29.57 8.69
CA LEU A 13 17.12 28.53 7.74
C LEU A 13 16.89 27.13 8.32
N LEU A 14 17.28 26.91 9.58
CA LEU A 14 17.06 25.65 10.27
C LEU A 14 15.57 25.32 10.45
N LYS A 15 14.72 26.32 10.74
CA LYS A 15 13.26 26.14 10.79
C LYS A 15 12.71 25.67 9.44
N ARG A 16 13.19 26.26 8.32
CA ARG A 16 12.79 25.83 6.97
C ARG A 16 13.20 24.39 6.69
N TYR A 17 14.43 24.00 7.01
CA TYR A 17 14.89 22.62 6.85
C TYR A 17 14.10 21.63 7.72
N LEU A 18 13.82 21.99 8.98
CA LEU A 18 12.99 21.19 9.86
C LEU A 18 11.58 21.00 9.29
N SER A 19 10.93 22.08 8.86
CA SER A 19 9.61 22.01 8.22
C SER A 19 9.63 21.12 6.98
N PHE A 20 10.66 21.24 6.14
CA PHE A 20 10.84 20.38 4.97
C PHE A 20 10.98 18.90 5.35
N LEU A 21 11.82 18.56 6.33
CA LEU A 21 12.01 17.18 6.78
C LEU A 21 10.73 16.59 7.37
N VAL A 22 10.00 17.35 8.17
CA VAL A 22 8.70 16.93 8.73
C VAL A 22 7.68 16.69 7.62
N LEU A 23 7.61 17.58 6.64
CA LEU A 23 6.72 17.44 5.49
C LEU A 23 7.10 16.22 4.66
N ALA A 24 8.38 16.07 4.31
CA ALA A 24 8.89 14.94 3.55
C ALA A 24 8.61 13.60 4.25
N TRP A 25 8.88 13.51 5.56
CA TRP A 25 8.59 12.33 6.36
C TRP A 25 7.09 12.00 6.39
N THR A 26 6.25 13.02 6.56
CA THR A 26 4.79 12.84 6.58
C THR A 26 4.27 12.38 5.22
N ILE A 27 4.78 12.94 4.12
CA ILE A 27 4.44 12.50 2.76
C ILE A 27 4.87 11.05 2.54
N ILE A 28 6.10 10.68 2.92
CA ILE A 28 6.59 9.30 2.76
C ILE A 28 5.68 8.31 3.49
N ILE A 29 5.40 8.55 4.78
CA ILE A 29 4.52 7.65 5.55
C ILE A 29 3.08 7.65 5.01
N GLY A 30 2.57 8.81 4.60
CA GLY A 30 1.24 8.93 3.99
C GLY A 30 1.13 8.16 2.67
N THR A 31 2.14 8.24 1.81
CA THR A 31 2.20 7.49 0.55
C THR A 31 2.33 5.98 0.79
N SER A 32 3.14 5.56 1.76
CA SER A 32 3.26 4.15 2.17
C SER A 32 1.91 3.61 2.65
N LEU A 33 1.21 4.35 3.49
CA LEU A 33 -0.12 3.97 3.99
C LEU A 33 -1.14 3.88 2.84
N ALA A 34 -1.20 4.89 1.98
CA ALA A 34 -2.10 4.91 0.84
C ALA A 34 -1.85 3.73 -0.11
N TRP A 35 -0.57 3.40 -0.35
CA TRP A 35 -0.16 2.27 -1.16
C TRP A 35 -0.62 0.94 -0.54
N GLU A 36 -0.41 0.76 0.77
CA GLU A 36 -0.83 -0.45 1.48
C GLU A 36 -2.36 -0.62 1.49
N LEU A 37 -3.11 0.46 1.67
CA LEU A 37 -4.58 0.44 1.59
C LEU A 37 -5.07 0.07 0.19
N TYR A 38 -4.40 0.58 -0.86
CA TYR A 38 -4.70 0.21 -2.24
C TYR A 38 -4.43 -1.28 -2.50
N LEU A 39 -3.26 -1.79 -2.07
CA LEU A 39 -2.91 -3.20 -2.20
C LEU A 39 -3.89 -4.11 -1.46
N THR A 40 -4.27 -3.73 -0.24
CA THR A 40 -5.26 -4.45 0.57
C THR A 40 -6.62 -4.49 -0.11
N GLY A 41 -7.08 -3.37 -0.68
CA GLY A 41 -8.34 -3.30 -1.43
C GLY A 41 -8.34 -4.20 -2.68
N LYS A 42 -7.20 -4.28 -3.38
CA LYS A 42 -7.04 -5.20 -4.50
C LYS A 42 -7.06 -6.67 -4.04
N ALA A 43 -6.33 -7.00 -2.98
CA ALA A 43 -6.28 -8.34 -2.42
C ALA A 43 -7.67 -8.87 -2.00
N VAL A 44 -8.52 -8.02 -1.41
CA VAL A 44 -9.92 -8.36 -1.09
C VAL A 44 -10.69 -8.84 -2.33
N SER A 45 -10.53 -8.14 -3.46
CA SER A 45 -11.23 -8.47 -4.70
C SER A 45 -10.66 -9.73 -5.34
N ASP A 46 -9.34 -9.89 -5.32
CA ASP A 46 -8.65 -11.08 -5.88
C ASP A 46 -9.05 -12.35 -5.11
N ILE A 47 -9.10 -12.31 -3.77
CA ILE A 47 -9.55 -13.44 -2.94
C ILE A 47 -10.97 -13.85 -3.31
N ALA A 48 -11.90 -12.89 -3.39
CA ALA A 48 -13.28 -13.16 -3.73
C ALA A 48 -13.42 -13.75 -5.15
N TYR A 49 -12.63 -13.25 -6.11
CA TYR A 49 -12.59 -13.79 -7.47
C TYR A 49 -12.08 -15.24 -7.49
N PHE A 50 -10.98 -15.53 -6.79
CA PHE A 50 -10.42 -16.89 -6.75
C PHE A 50 -11.33 -17.88 -6.02
N GLU A 51 -12.06 -17.44 -5.00
CA GLU A 51 -13.09 -18.24 -4.34
C GLU A 51 -14.23 -18.57 -5.32
N ALA A 52 -14.75 -17.57 -6.03
CA ALA A 52 -15.79 -17.77 -7.05
C ALA A 52 -15.32 -18.73 -8.14
N LYS A 53 -14.08 -18.55 -8.62
CA LYS A 53 -13.45 -19.40 -9.63
C LYS A 53 -13.28 -20.83 -9.16
N THR A 54 -12.83 -21.03 -7.93
CA THR A 54 -12.66 -22.35 -7.33
C THR A 54 -14.01 -23.06 -7.16
N SER A 55 -15.02 -22.33 -6.72
CA SER A 55 -16.40 -22.82 -6.61
C SER A 55 -16.93 -23.31 -7.97
N LEU A 56 -16.86 -22.45 -8.99
CA LEU A 56 -17.30 -22.80 -10.34
C LEU A 56 -16.53 -23.97 -10.95
N ASN A 57 -15.21 -24.03 -10.77
CA ASN A 57 -14.42 -25.16 -11.27
C ASN A 57 -14.88 -26.49 -10.66
N LYS A 58 -15.19 -26.52 -9.36
CA LYS A 58 -15.75 -27.71 -8.69
C LYS A 58 -17.14 -28.04 -9.23
N ASP A 59 -18.02 -27.05 -9.37
CA ASP A 59 -19.37 -27.25 -9.90
C ASP A 59 -19.34 -27.82 -11.32
N ILE A 60 -18.50 -27.27 -12.20
CA ILE A 60 -18.33 -27.75 -13.57
C ILE A 60 -17.85 -29.21 -13.59
N LEU A 61 -16.90 -29.58 -12.72
CA LEU A 61 -16.42 -30.95 -12.60
C LEU A 61 -17.50 -31.91 -12.11
N TYR A 62 -18.26 -31.56 -11.07
CA TYR A 62 -19.35 -32.41 -10.56
C TYR A 62 -20.48 -32.55 -11.58
N ARG A 63 -20.81 -31.48 -12.30
CA ARG A 63 -21.76 -31.53 -13.40
C ARG A 63 -21.30 -32.47 -14.50
N LYS A 64 -20.03 -32.38 -14.90
CA LYS A 64 -19.44 -33.26 -15.91
C LYS A 64 -19.47 -34.72 -15.44
N TRP A 65 -19.12 -34.99 -14.20
CA TRP A 65 -19.21 -36.32 -13.61
C TRP A 65 -20.65 -36.86 -13.64
N ASN A 66 -21.64 -36.08 -13.19
CA ASN A 66 -23.06 -36.49 -13.23
C ASN A 66 -23.51 -36.76 -14.68
N ALA A 67 -23.11 -35.91 -15.63
CA ALA A 67 -23.43 -36.07 -17.05
C ALA A 67 -22.84 -37.37 -17.63
N GLN A 68 -21.61 -37.73 -17.23
CA GLN A 68 -20.95 -38.97 -17.66
C GLN A 68 -21.67 -40.23 -17.17
N GLN A 69 -22.42 -40.15 -16.05
CA GLN A 69 -23.26 -41.25 -15.57
C GLN A 69 -24.62 -41.32 -16.29
N GLY A 70 -24.96 -40.34 -17.15
CA GLY A 70 -26.30 -40.20 -17.72
C GLY A 70 -27.34 -39.64 -16.73
N GLY A 71 -26.89 -39.13 -15.59
CA GLY A 71 -27.73 -38.76 -14.44
C GLY A 71 -27.61 -39.78 -13.29
N VAL A 72 -28.08 -39.39 -12.11
CA VAL A 72 -28.01 -40.22 -10.90
C VAL A 72 -29.40 -40.38 -10.32
N TYR A 73 -29.79 -41.60 -9.97
CA TYR A 73 -31.06 -41.86 -9.29
C TYR A 73 -30.95 -41.58 -7.80
N VAL A 74 -31.91 -40.83 -7.26
CA VAL A 74 -32.04 -40.58 -5.82
C VAL A 74 -33.43 -40.92 -5.35
N VAL A 75 -33.59 -41.17 -4.06
CA VAL A 75 -34.90 -41.45 -3.46
C VAL A 75 -35.74 -40.18 -3.45
N VAL A 76 -36.99 -40.28 -3.92
CA VAL A 76 -37.95 -39.18 -3.83
C VAL A 76 -38.21 -38.84 -2.36
N SER A 77 -38.03 -37.57 -2.01
CA SER A 77 -38.13 -37.06 -0.65
C SER A 77 -38.54 -35.59 -0.64
N GLU A 78 -38.78 -35.00 0.52
CA GLU A 78 -39.04 -33.55 0.64
C GLU A 78 -37.93 -32.67 0.02
N TYR A 79 -36.69 -33.17 -0.01
CA TYR A 79 -35.53 -32.47 -0.57
C TYR A 79 -35.40 -32.63 -2.09
N THR A 80 -35.84 -33.78 -2.63
CA THR A 80 -35.74 -34.07 -4.06
C THR A 80 -37.04 -34.66 -4.59
N GLN A 81 -37.75 -33.87 -5.38
CA GLN A 81 -38.98 -34.25 -6.07
C GLN A 81 -38.68 -34.59 -7.54
N PRO A 82 -39.52 -35.42 -8.20
CA PRO A 82 -39.37 -35.67 -9.63
C PRO A 82 -39.35 -34.38 -10.45
N ASN A 83 -38.33 -34.23 -11.30
CA ASN A 83 -38.18 -33.00 -12.08
C ASN A 83 -39.20 -32.95 -13.24
N PRO A 84 -40.13 -31.97 -13.28
CA PRO A 84 -41.13 -31.88 -14.34
C PRO A 84 -40.52 -31.70 -15.73
N TYR A 85 -39.36 -31.02 -15.82
CA TYR A 85 -38.67 -30.75 -17.08
C TYR A 85 -37.98 -31.98 -17.69
N LEU A 86 -37.98 -33.12 -16.98
CA LEU A 86 -37.47 -34.40 -17.46
C LEU A 86 -38.58 -35.42 -17.76
N SER A 87 -39.84 -34.99 -17.83
CA SER A 87 -41.00 -35.88 -18.07
C SER A 87 -40.93 -36.69 -19.36
N HIS A 88 -40.18 -36.21 -20.35
CA HIS A 88 -39.96 -36.89 -21.63
C HIS A 88 -38.83 -37.93 -21.58
N VAL A 89 -38.07 -38.01 -20.49
CA VAL A 89 -36.94 -38.93 -20.34
C VAL A 89 -37.47 -40.31 -19.92
N PRO A 90 -37.19 -41.38 -20.68
CA PRO A 90 -37.54 -42.75 -20.28
C PRO A 90 -36.94 -43.11 -18.93
N ASP A 91 -37.64 -43.95 -18.16
CA ASP A 91 -37.22 -44.42 -16.83
C ASP A 91 -36.90 -43.30 -15.83
N ARG A 92 -37.37 -42.06 -16.04
CA ARG A 92 -37.12 -40.93 -15.12
C ARG A 92 -37.40 -41.31 -13.67
N ASP A 93 -38.52 -41.98 -13.42
CA ASP A 93 -38.89 -42.46 -12.09
C ASP A 93 -39.00 -43.99 -12.08
N ILE A 94 -38.33 -44.60 -11.11
CA ILE A 94 -38.27 -46.06 -10.96
C ILE A 94 -38.88 -46.44 -9.62
N LYS A 95 -39.86 -47.35 -9.62
CA LYS A 95 -40.38 -47.96 -8.40
C LYS A 95 -39.55 -49.18 -8.04
N LEU A 96 -38.96 -49.18 -6.85
CA LEU A 96 -38.20 -50.32 -6.32
C LEU A 96 -39.14 -51.37 -5.70
N PRO A 97 -38.72 -52.65 -5.65
CA PRO A 97 -39.47 -53.69 -4.93
C PRO A 97 -39.70 -53.38 -3.45
N SER A 98 -38.85 -52.53 -2.84
CA SER A 98 -39.01 -52.06 -1.46
C SER A 98 -40.13 -51.02 -1.27
N GLY A 99 -40.83 -50.63 -2.33
CA GLY A 99 -41.86 -49.58 -2.31
C GLY A 99 -41.32 -48.15 -2.42
N LYS A 100 -40.00 -47.95 -2.34
CA LYS A 100 -39.37 -46.63 -2.55
C LYS A 100 -39.43 -46.25 -4.03
N THR A 101 -39.66 -44.97 -4.31
CA THR A 101 -39.54 -44.41 -5.66
C THR A 101 -38.22 -43.67 -5.79
N LEU A 102 -37.48 -43.98 -6.84
CA LEU A 102 -36.29 -43.23 -7.26
C LEU A 102 -36.67 -42.26 -8.37
N THR A 103 -36.01 -41.12 -8.45
CA THR A 103 -36.12 -40.17 -9.57
C THR A 103 -34.74 -39.78 -10.09
N LEU A 104 -34.65 -39.56 -11.40
CA LEU A 104 -33.42 -39.19 -12.09
C LEU A 104 -33.05 -37.73 -11.84
N VAL A 105 -31.86 -37.52 -11.29
CA VAL A 105 -31.25 -36.21 -11.08
C VAL A 105 -30.16 -35.99 -12.13
N ASN A 106 -30.49 -35.19 -13.14
CA ASN A 106 -29.55 -34.75 -14.16
C ASN A 106 -28.62 -33.64 -13.63
N PRO A 107 -27.56 -33.25 -14.37
CA PRO A 107 -26.59 -32.26 -13.89
C PRO A 107 -27.23 -30.92 -13.54
N ALA A 108 -28.13 -30.41 -14.40
CA ALA A 108 -28.83 -29.14 -14.18
C ALA A 108 -29.66 -29.15 -12.89
N TYR A 109 -30.37 -30.24 -12.61
CA TYR A 109 -31.18 -30.35 -11.41
C TYR A 109 -30.31 -30.50 -10.15
N MET A 110 -29.25 -31.31 -10.21
CA MET A 110 -28.28 -31.45 -9.13
C MET A 110 -27.70 -30.09 -8.73
N THR A 111 -27.16 -29.33 -9.68
CA THR A 111 -26.53 -28.05 -9.36
C THR A 111 -27.52 -27.05 -8.76
N ARG A 112 -28.77 -27.01 -9.24
CA ARG A 112 -29.79 -26.16 -8.62
C ARG A 112 -30.03 -26.53 -7.16
N GLN A 113 -30.16 -27.81 -6.83
CA GLN A 113 -30.34 -28.24 -5.44
C GLN A 113 -29.13 -27.86 -4.57
N VAL A 114 -27.92 -28.03 -5.09
CA VAL A 114 -26.69 -27.61 -4.40
C VAL A 114 -26.63 -26.09 -4.19
N TYR A 115 -27.11 -25.30 -5.15
CA TYR A 115 -27.15 -23.84 -5.02
C TYR A 115 -28.19 -23.35 -4.01
N GLU A 116 -29.36 -23.99 -3.94
CA GLU A 116 -30.32 -23.69 -2.86
C GLU A 116 -29.72 -23.99 -1.48
N MET A 117 -28.98 -25.10 -1.35
CA MET A 117 -28.25 -25.41 -0.11
C MET A 117 -27.15 -24.38 0.19
N ALA A 118 -26.32 -24.04 -0.80
CA ALA A 118 -25.22 -23.08 -0.63
C ALA A 118 -25.71 -21.68 -0.26
N LYS A 119 -26.86 -21.25 -0.81
CA LYS A 119 -27.51 -19.99 -0.45
C LYS A 119 -27.94 -20.00 1.01
N LYS A 120 -28.53 -21.09 1.50
CA LYS A 120 -29.00 -21.23 2.89
C LYS A 120 -27.85 -21.31 3.89
N GLU A 121 -26.83 -22.12 3.61
CA GLU A 121 -25.74 -22.42 4.55
C GLU A 121 -24.63 -21.35 4.54
N PHE A 122 -24.28 -20.82 3.36
CA PHE A 122 -23.11 -19.95 3.18
C PHE A 122 -23.44 -18.56 2.63
N GLY A 123 -24.69 -18.30 2.25
CA GLY A 123 -25.08 -17.06 1.59
C GLY A 123 -24.47 -16.87 0.19
N THR A 124 -23.86 -17.92 -0.36
CA THR A 124 -23.27 -17.91 -1.71
C THR A 124 -24.38 -18.15 -2.73
N LEU A 125 -24.44 -17.31 -3.77
CA LEU A 125 -25.45 -17.44 -4.81
C LEU A 125 -24.82 -18.09 -6.05
N GLY A 126 -25.26 -19.29 -6.37
CA GLY A 126 -24.96 -19.93 -7.65
C GLY A 126 -26.17 -19.86 -8.58
N HIS A 127 -25.94 -19.74 -9.89
CA HIS A 127 -27.02 -19.82 -10.86
C HIS A 127 -26.57 -20.44 -12.18
N ILE A 128 -27.43 -21.28 -12.77
CA ILE A 128 -27.27 -21.75 -14.15
C ILE A 128 -28.35 -21.09 -14.97
N THR A 129 -27.92 -20.36 -16.00
CA THR A 129 -28.77 -19.45 -16.72
C THR A 129 -28.61 -19.60 -18.23
N SER A 130 -29.62 -19.20 -18.99
CA SER A 130 -29.62 -19.23 -20.44
C SER A 130 -30.60 -18.21 -21.00
N LEU A 131 -30.26 -17.60 -22.13
CA LEU A 131 -31.19 -16.72 -22.86
C LEU A 131 -32.39 -17.48 -23.44
N ARG A 132 -32.29 -18.82 -23.57
CA ARG A 132 -33.39 -19.71 -23.99
C ARG A 132 -33.53 -20.85 -22.96
N PRO A 133 -34.04 -20.55 -21.76
CA PRO A 133 -34.06 -21.52 -20.67
C PRO A 133 -35.21 -22.52 -20.84
N VAL A 134 -34.94 -23.80 -20.58
CA VAL A 134 -35.97 -24.86 -20.56
C VAL A 134 -36.80 -24.77 -19.27
N ASN A 135 -36.14 -24.48 -18.16
CA ASN A 135 -36.78 -24.15 -16.90
C ASN A 135 -36.86 -22.62 -16.79
N PRO A 136 -38.06 -22.00 -16.72
CA PRO A 136 -38.21 -20.54 -16.61
C PRO A 136 -37.45 -19.92 -15.42
N GLY A 137 -37.23 -20.68 -14.34
CA GLY A 137 -36.43 -20.24 -13.20
C GLY A 137 -34.93 -20.02 -13.51
N ASN A 138 -34.46 -20.42 -14.69
CA ASN A 138 -33.09 -20.20 -15.17
C ASN A 138 -32.99 -18.98 -16.10
N ALA A 139 -33.98 -18.08 -16.07
CA ALA A 139 -33.91 -16.83 -16.81
C ALA A 139 -32.81 -15.93 -16.21
N PRO A 140 -31.96 -15.28 -17.04
CA PRO A 140 -30.87 -14.45 -16.54
C PRO A 140 -31.38 -13.19 -15.86
N ASP A 141 -30.67 -12.79 -14.81
CA ASP A 141 -30.77 -11.42 -14.33
C ASP A 141 -30.07 -10.43 -15.30
N PRO A 142 -30.21 -9.11 -15.11
CA PRO A 142 -29.61 -8.12 -16.02
C PRO A 142 -28.09 -8.22 -16.17
N TRP A 143 -27.36 -8.62 -15.13
CA TRP A 143 -25.90 -8.81 -15.19
C TRP A 143 -25.55 -10.08 -15.97
N GLU A 144 -26.27 -11.17 -15.72
CA GLU A 144 -26.09 -12.44 -16.43
C GLU A 144 -26.43 -12.32 -17.91
N ALA A 145 -27.47 -11.57 -18.26
CA ALA A 145 -27.85 -11.32 -19.65
C ALA A 145 -26.71 -10.62 -20.41
N ARG A 146 -26.15 -9.55 -19.82
CA ARG A 146 -24.97 -8.86 -20.39
C ARG A 146 -23.75 -9.77 -20.49
N ALA A 147 -23.53 -10.63 -19.49
CA ALA A 147 -22.43 -11.58 -19.53
C ALA A 147 -22.61 -12.63 -20.65
N LEU A 148 -23.82 -13.16 -20.82
CA LEU A 148 -24.16 -14.09 -21.90
C LEU A 148 -23.98 -13.45 -23.28
N GLU A 149 -24.37 -12.19 -23.45
CA GLU A 149 -24.12 -11.41 -24.67
C GLU A 149 -22.63 -11.23 -24.93
N ALA A 150 -21.84 -10.93 -23.90
CA ALA A 150 -20.40 -10.78 -24.01
C ALA A 150 -19.69 -12.11 -24.41
N PHE A 151 -20.25 -13.27 -24.04
CA PHE A 151 -19.72 -14.56 -24.47
C PHE A 151 -19.92 -14.83 -25.96
N TYR A 152 -21.00 -14.32 -26.58
CA TYR A 152 -21.12 -14.36 -28.05
C TYR A 152 -20.02 -13.55 -28.74
N GLN A 153 -19.46 -12.56 -28.07
CA GLN A 153 -18.35 -11.74 -28.57
C GLN A 153 -16.97 -12.37 -28.30
N GLY A 154 -16.92 -13.63 -27.84
CA GLY A 154 -15.68 -14.38 -27.64
C GLY A 154 -15.02 -14.23 -26.27
N ARG A 155 -15.69 -13.57 -25.30
CA ARG A 155 -15.20 -13.53 -23.92
C ARG A 155 -15.24 -14.94 -23.30
N LYS A 156 -14.25 -15.25 -22.47
CA LYS A 156 -14.13 -16.57 -21.80
C LYS A 156 -14.68 -16.57 -20.38
N GLU A 157 -14.68 -15.41 -19.74
CA GLU A 157 -15.24 -15.19 -18.41
C GLU A 157 -15.62 -13.72 -18.25
N ILE A 158 -16.57 -13.47 -17.34
CA ILE A 158 -17.00 -12.12 -16.93
C ILE A 158 -17.04 -12.11 -15.41
N SER A 159 -16.44 -11.08 -14.80
CA SER A 159 -16.49 -10.87 -13.37
C SER A 159 -16.64 -9.39 -13.01
N SER A 160 -17.40 -9.10 -11.97
CA SER A 160 -17.48 -7.77 -11.38
C SER A 160 -18.02 -7.85 -9.94
N VAL A 161 -17.76 -6.79 -9.17
CA VAL A 161 -18.45 -6.60 -7.88
C VAL A 161 -19.79 -5.94 -8.16
N GLU A 162 -20.87 -6.61 -7.78
CA GLU A 162 -22.24 -6.16 -8.01
C GLU A 162 -23.04 -6.14 -6.70
N LYS A 163 -24.10 -5.35 -6.65
CA LYS A 163 -25.05 -5.38 -5.55
C LYS A 163 -26.24 -6.28 -5.91
N VAL A 164 -26.48 -7.28 -5.06
CA VAL A 164 -27.66 -8.15 -5.13
C VAL A 164 -28.42 -8.00 -3.81
N GLU A 165 -29.67 -7.54 -3.87
CA GLU A 165 -30.50 -7.27 -2.69
C GLU A 165 -29.79 -6.35 -1.66
N GLY A 166 -29.07 -5.34 -2.15
CA GLY A 166 -28.35 -4.38 -1.31
C GLY A 166 -27.01 -4.87 -0.73
N LYS A 167 -26.66 -6.14 -0.89
CA LYS A 167 -25.39 -6.73 -0.46
C LYS A 167 -24.41 -6.80 -1.63
N GLU A 168 -23.13 -6.55 -1.38
CA GLU A 168 -22.08 -6.65 -2.40
C GLU A 168 -21.57 -8.08 -2.55
N TYR A 169 -21.49 -8.53 -3.80
CA TYR A 169 -20.96 -9.83 -4.18
C TYR A 169 -19.89 -9.67 -5.25
N MET A 170 -18.82 -10.46 -5.16
CA MET A 170 -18.00 -10.75 -6.32
C MET A 170 -18.71 -11.78 -7.17
N ARG A 171 -19.17 -11.38 -8.36
CA ARG A 171 -19.81 -12.28 -9.32
C ARG A 171 -18.80 -12.71 -10.37
N LEU A 172 -18.77 -13.99 -10.68
CA LEU A 172 -18.01 -14.58 -11.78
C LEU A 172 -18.93 -15.49 -12.58
N MET A 173 -18.80 -15.47 -13.90
CA MET A 173 -19.56 -16.32 -14.80
C MET A 173 -18.69 -16.95 -15.88
N TYR A 174 -18.95 -18.22 -16.14
CA TYR A 174 -18.39 -18.97 -17.26
C TYR A 174 -19.46 -19.31 -18.30
N PRO A 175 -19.13 -19.26 -19.60
CA PRO A 175 -20.02 -19.73 -20.66
C PRO A 175 -20.09 -21.25 -20.69
N PHE A 176 -21.24 -21.77 -21.11
CA PHE A 176 -21.41 -23.16 -21.50
C PHE A 176 -21.67 -23.25 -23.00
N PHE A 177 -20.71 -23.84 -23.71
CA PHE A 177 -20.89 -24.25 -25.10
C PHE A 177 -21.37 -25.70 -25.13
N THR A 178 -22.25 -26.01 -26.08
CA THR A 178 -22.71 -27.38 -26.30
C THR A 178 -21.59 -28.27 -26.80
N ASP A 179 -21.50 -29.45 -26.21
CA ASP A 179 -20.70 -30.57 -26.73
C ASP A 179 -21.61 -31.70 -27.24
N GLN A 180 -21.01 -32.78 -27.74
CA GLN A 180 -21.76 -33.90 -28.31
C GLN A 180 -22.61 -34.65 -27.29
N SER A 181 -22.22 -34.62 -26.01
CA SER A 181 -23.02 -35.21 -24.92
C SER A 181 -24.25 -34.36 -24.62
N CYS A 182 -24.15 -33.03 -24.76
CA CYS A 182 -25.27 -32.10 -24.56
C CYS A 182 -26.39 -32.33 -25.57
N LEU A 183 -26.04 -32.67 -26.82
CA LEU A 183 -27.01 -32.81 -27.91
C LEU A 183 -27.95 -34.01 -27.75
N LYS A 184 -27.61 -34.99 -26.90
CA LYS A 184 -28.48 -36.13 -26.59
C LYS A 184 -29.86 -35.68 -26.06
N CYS A 185 -29.90 -34.59 -25.29
CA CYS A 185 -31.14 -34.04 -24.74
C CYS A 185 -31.46 -32.62 -25.21
N HIS A 186 -30.47 -31.88 -25.75
CA HIS A 186 -30.70 -30.49 -26.18
C HIS A 186 -30.87 -30.31 -27.69
N ALA A 187 -30.66 -31.36 -28.51
CA ALA A 187 -30.98 -31.29 -29.94
C ALA A 187 -32.48 -31.04 -30.19
N ILE A 188 -33.36 -31.62 -29.38
CA ILE A 188 -34.82 -31.39 -29.46
C ILE A 188 -35.22 -29.94 -29.20
N HIS A 189 -34.33 -29.14 -28.59
CA HIS A 189 -34.53 -27.73 -28.31
C HIS A 189 -33.82 -26.82 -29.34
N GLY A 190 -33.33 -27.39 -30.45
CA GLY A 190 -32.73 -26.66 -31.56
C GLY A 190 -31.27 -26.22 -31.35
N TYR A 191 -30.58 -26.77 -30.35
CA TYR A 191 -29.16 -26.46 -30.14
C TYR A 191 -28.26 -27.27 -31.09
N THR A 192 -27.21 -26.62 -31.58
CA THR A 192 -26.17 -27.19 -32.45
C THR A 192 -24.85 -27.36 -31.69
N LEU A 193 -23.87 -28.09 -32.23
CA LEU A 193 -22.56 -28.30 -31.59
C LEU A 193 -21.74 -27.00 -31.56
N GLY A 194 -21.17 -26.65 -30.41
CA GLY A 194 -20.35 -25.45 -30.24
C GLY A 194 -21.13 -24.15 -30.01
N GLU A 195 -22.46 -24.23 -29.92
CA GLU A 195 -23.35 -23.10 -29.67
C GLU A 195 -23.36 -22.70 -28.19
N LEU A 196 -23.51 -21.41 -27.88
CA LEU A 196 -23.66 -20.95 -26.51
C LEU A 196 -25.01 -21.42 -25.94
N ARG A 197 -24.96 -22.40 -25.05
CA ARG A 197 -26.13 -22.98 -24.38
C ARG A 197 -26.64 -22.11 -23.24
N GLY A 198 -25.75 -21.37 -22.60
CA GLY A 198 -26.01 -20.60 -21.39
C GLY A 198 -24.71 -20.35 -20.63
N GLY A 199 -24.80 -20.22 -19.32
CA GLY A 199 -23.63 -20.12 -18.46
C GLY A 199 -23.92 -20.49 -17.01
N ILE A 200 -22.85 -20.49 -16.22
CA ILE A 200 -22.88 -20.76 -14.79
C ILE A 200 -22.21 -19.61 -14.07
N SER A 201 -22.89 -19.09 -13.04
CA SER A 201 -22.42 -17.97 -12.25
C SER A 201 -22.29 -18.37 -10.78
N ALA A 202 -21.28 -17.80 -10.11
CA ALA A 202 -21.10 -17.86 -8.67
C ALA A 202 -20.93 -16.43 -8.14
N SER A 203 -21.60 -16.13 -7.04
CA SER A 203 -21.60 -14.83 -6.39
C SER A 203 -21.18 -15.01 -4.92
N ILE A 204 -19.96 -14.59 -4.61
CA ILE A 204 -19.35 -14.71 -3.28
C ILE A 204 -19.61 -13.43 -2.49
N PRO A 205 -20.20 -13.50 -1.28
CA PRO A 205 -20.47 -12.31 -0.49
C PRO A 205 -19.17 -11.60 -0.11
N MET A 206 -19.09 -10.29 -0.36
CA MET A 206 -17.89 -9.51 -0.04
C MET A 206 -17.75 -9.23 1.47
N ALA A 207 -18.86 -9.28 2.21
CA ALA A 207 -18.90 -8.85 3.62
C ALA A 207 -17.97 -9.67 4.54
N PRO A 208 -17.93 -11.03 4.50
CA PRO A 208 -17.00 -11.80 5.33
C PRO A 208 -15.54 -11.50 5.03
N ILE A 209 -15.18 -11.40 3.74
CA ILE A 209 -13.81 -11.11 3.30
C ILE A 209 -13.38 -9.71 3.76
N ARG A 210 -14.26 -8.72 3.60
CA ARG A 210 -14.01 -7.35 4.07
C ARG A 210 -13.90 -7.27 5.59
N ALA A 211 -14.73 -8.00 6.34
CA ALA A 211 -14.68 -8.02 7.80
C ALA A 211 -13.33 -8.54 8.31
N ILE A 212 -12.79 -9.61 7.71
CA ILE A 212 -11.46 -10.14 8.05
C ILE A 212 -10.36 -9.09 7.77
N MET A 213 -10.52 -8.29 6.72
CA MET A 213 -9.53 -7.25 6.34
C MET A 213 -9.65 -5.95 7.15
N GLN A 214 -10.78 -5.68 7.82
CA GLN A 214 -10.92 -4.47 8.65
C GLN A 214 -9.93 -4.45 9.81
N SER A 215 -9.69 -5.59 10.47
CA SER A 215 -8.68 -5.70 11.54
C SER A 215 -7.27 -5.42 11.01
N ARG A 216 -6.92 -5.93 9.82
CA ARG A 216 -5.64 -5.62 9.16
C ARG A 216 -5.47 -4.14 8.85
N ILE A 217 -6.53 -3.47 8.39
CA ILE A 217 -6.50 -2.04 8.14
C ILE A 217 -6.21 -1.28 9.43
N ALA A 218 -6.89 -1.61 10.54
CA ALA A 218 -6.66 -0.96 11.83
C ALA A 218 -5.21 -1.14 12.34
N GLU A 219 -4.66 -2.36 12.27
CA GLU A 219 -3.26 -2.64 12.62
C GLU A 219 -2.28 -1.84 11.75
N THR A 220 -2.57 -1.74 10.44
CA THR A 220 -1.80 -0.95 9.49
C THR A 220 -1.81 0.53 9.86
N PHE A 221 -2.98 1.08 10.21
CA PHE A 221 -3.07 2.47 10.69
C PHE A 221 -2.26 2.70 11.97
N ILE A 222 -2.40 1.81 12.97
CA ILE A 222 -1.69 1.93 14.25
C ILE A 222 -0.17 1.91 14.04
N SER A 223 0.33 0.94 13.28
CA SER A 223 1.77 0.83 12.99
C SER A 223 2.31 2.06 12.24
N HIS A 224 1.57 2.60 11.26
CA HIS A 224 1.97 3.81 10.54
C HIS A 224 1.98 5.05 11.45
N ILE A 225 1.00 5.19 12.35
CA ILE A 225 0.97 6.28 13.34
C ILE A 225 2.18 6.17 14.28
N LEU A 226 2.51 4.97 14.75
CA LEU A 226 3.67 4.75 15.63
C LEU A 226 4.99 5.10 14.93
N ILE A 227 5.20 4.61 13.70
CA ILE A 227 6.40 4.91 12.90
C ILE A 227 6.49 6.41 12.61
N TRP A 228 5.37 7.03 12.22
CA TRP A 228 5.28 8.46 11.98
C TRP A 228 5.68 9.26 13.22
N ALA A 229 5.12 8.92 14.38
CA ALA A 229 5.38 9.60 15.66
C ALA A 229 6.84 9.43 16.12
N ILE A 230 7.41 8.23 16.00
CA ILE A 230 8.82 7.97 16.32
C ILE A 230 9.73 8.79 15.41
N GLY A 231 9.49 8.79 14.10
CA GLY A 231 10.27 9.56 13.15
C GLY A 231 10.18 11.07 13.40
N LEU A 232 8.97 11.58 13.67
CA LEU A 232 8.76 12.98 14.03
C LEU A 232 9.50 13.36 15.32
N GLY A 233 9.41 12.51 16.34
CA GLY A 233 10.12 12.67 17.60
C GLY A 233 11.64 12.72 17.41
N ALA A 234 12.19 11.82 16.58
CA ALA A 234 13.61 11.78 16.25
C ALA A 234 14.07 13.04 15.51
N ILE A 235 13.31 13.52 14.52
CA ILE A 235 13.60 14.74 13.76
C ILE A 235 13.61 15.96 14.70
N ILE A 236 12.59 16.11 15.55
CA ILE A 236 12.50 17.21 16.51
C ILE A 236 13.64 17.14 17.54
N PHE A 237 13.94 15.95 18.06
CA PHE A 237 15.03 15.73 19.01
C PHE A 237 16.39 16.10 18.40
N ALA A 238 16.66 15.65 17.17
CA ALA A 238 17.88 16.00 16.45
C ALA A 238 17.99 17.52 16.22
N ALA A 239 16.92 18.18 15.79
CA ALA A 239 16.89 19.63 15.61
C ALA A 239 17.15 20.40 16.91
N LYS A 240 16.57 19.96 18.04
CA LYS A 240 16.84 20.54 19.37
C LYS A 240 18.30 20.35 19.77
N ARG A 241 18.89 19.18 19.53
CA ARG A 241 20.29 18.88 19.85
C ARG A 241 21.26 19.70 19.02
N LEU A 242 21.00 19.83 17.71
CA LEU A 242 21.80 20.66 16.79
C LEU A 242 21.77 22.13 17.20
N ASN A 243 20.58 22.69 17.46
CA ASN A 243 20.43 24.06 17.95
C ASN A 243 21.24 24.29 19.24
N LYS A 244 21.11 23.39 20.22
CA LYS A 244 21.86 23.51 21.49
C LYS A 244 23.37 23.46 21.26
N SER A 245 23.85 22.63 20.34
CA SER A 245 25.28 22.53 20.03
C SER A 245 25.83 23.78 19.33
N GLU A 246 25.06 24.37 18.40
CA GLU A 246 25.44 25.59 17.71
C GLU A 246 25.42 26.81 18.63
N THR A 247 24.40 26.95 19.50
CA THR A 247 24.39 28.00 20.52
C THR A 247 25.62 27.92 21.42
N LYS A 248 26.02 26.71 21.85
CA LYS A 248 27.24 26.51 22.66
C LYS A 248 28.50 26.91 21.91
N ARG A 249 28.63 26.52 20.63
CA ARG A 249 29.79 26.89 19.78
C ARG A 249 29.90 28.41 19.63
N MET A 250 28.78 29.07 19.41
CA MET A 250 28.74 30.52 19.24
C MET A 250 29.08 31.28 20.53
N ILE A 251 28.58 30.83 21.69
CA ILE A 251 28.95 31.41 22.98
C ILE A 251 30.47 31.25 23.23
N ALA A 252 31.02 30.06 22.97
CA ALA A 252 32.46 29.81 23.12
C ALA A 252 33.31 30.65 22.15
N ALA A 253 32.88 30.80 20.90
CA ALA A 253 33.57 31.62 19.91
C ALA A 253 33.55 33.12 20.28
N ASN A 254 32.42 33.62 20.79
CA ASN A 254 32.32 35.00 21.27
C ASN A 254 33.17 35.23 22.53
N ALA A 255 33.15 34.30 23.49
CA ALA A 255 33.99 34.40 24.69
C ALA A 255 35.48 34.40 24.35
N LEU A 256 35.92 33.54 23.43
CA LEU A 256 37.31 33.51 22.94
C LEU A 256 37.69 34.83 22.24
N ARG A 257 36.75 35.44 21.51
CA ARG A 257 36.97 36.73 20.86
C ARG A 257 37.10 37.86 21.88
N GLU A 258 36.24 37.90 22.89
CA GLU A 258 36.33 38.90 23.98
C GLU A 258 37.62 38.76 24.78
N GLU A 259 38.08 37.54 25.06
CA GLU A 259 39.35 37.28 25.74
C GLU A 259 40.53 37.78 24.90
N LYS A 260 40.55 37.48 23.59
CA LYS A 260 41.57 38.01 22.66
C LYS A 260 41.57 39.53 22.58
N ASP A 261 40.40 40.14 22.43
CA ASP A 261 40.27 41.61 22.34
C ASP A 261 40.72 42.28 23.65
N THR A 262 40.48 41.64 24.80
CA THR A 262 40.91 42.12 26.12
C THR A 262 42.43 41.98 26.29
N ALA A 263 43.01 40.84 25.92
CA ALA A 263 44.46 40.63 25.95
C ALA A 263 45.19 41.64 25.05
N GLN A 264 44.67 41.91 23.85
CA GLN A 264 45.23 42.90 22.94
C GLN A 264 45.18 44.31 23.55
N LYS A 265 44.05 44.71 24.16
CA LYS A 265 43.94 46.00 24.86
C LYS A 265 44.94 46.13 26.00
N TYR A 266 45.19 45.06 26.77
CA TYR A 266 46.19 45.09 27.82
C TYR A 266 47.60 45.29 27.26
N LEU A 267 47.94 44.65 26.14
CA LEU A 267 49.22 44.88 25.45
C LEU A 267 49.35 46.33 24.98
N ASP A 268 48.30 46.90 24.38
CA ASP A 268 48.34 48.25 23.79
C ASP A 268 48.34 49.38 24.82
N ILE A 269 47.70 49.18 25.98
CA ILE A 269 47.61 50.20 27.06
C ILE A 269 48.81 50.14 28.00
N ALA A 270 49.56 49.04 28.04
CA ALA A 270 50.69 48.88 28.94
C ALA A 270 51.71 50.04 28.79
N GLY A 271 52.05 50.69 29.91
CA GLY A 271 53.01 51.80 29.95
C GLY A 271 54.48 51.40 29.73
N VAL A 272 54.73 50.15 29.34
CA VAL A 272 56.05 49.58 29.06
C VAL A 272 56.10 49.07 27.62
N MET A 273 57.30 49.09 27.02
CA MET A 273 57.53 48.47 25.72
C MET A 273 57.41 46.95 25.85
N PHE A 274 56.47 46.35 25.13
CA PHE A 274 56.41 44.92 24.89
C PHE A 274 56.97 44.63 23.51
N LEU A 275 57.96 43.74 23.45
CA LEU A 275 58.64 43.34 22.24
C LEU A 275 58.77 41.81 22.23
N VAL A 276 58.39 41.18 21.12
CA VAL A 276 58.65 39.77 20.85
C VAL A 276 59.62 39.68 19.70
N ILE A 277 60.74 38.98 19.90
CA ILE A 277 61.76 38.72 18.88
C ILE A 277 61.66 37.24 18.49
N ASN A 278 61.56 36.98 17.19
CA ASN A 278 61.50 35.63 16.63
C ASN A 278 62.88 34.95 16.70
N ALA A 279 62.91 33.63 16.47
CA ALA A 279 64.16 32.86 16.44
C ALA A 279 65.16 33.33 15.37
N ASP A 280 64.66 33.95 14.28
CA ASP A 280 65.46 34.56 13.22
C ASP A 280 65.87 36.02 13.53
N GLN A 281 65.69 36.45 14.78
CA GLN A 281 66.00 37.79 15.29
C GLN A 281 65.14 38.93 14.73
N THR A 282 64.09 38.62 13.96
CA THR A 282 63.13 39.62 13.50
C THR A 282 62.11 39.99 14.58
N VAL A 283 61.61 41.21 14.56
CA VAL A 283 60.52 41.62 15.46
C VAL A 283 59.23 40.92 15.06
N GLY A 284 58.71 40.06 15.93
CA GLY A 284 57.45 39.36 15.73
C GLY A 284 56.24 40.15 16.24
N LEU A 285 56.41 40.96 17.29
CA LEU A 285 55.36 41.83 17.84
C LEU A 285 55.99 43.00 18.58
N ILE A 286 55.38 44.18 18.47
CA ILE A 286 55.68 45.32 19.33
C ILE A 286 54.37 46.03 19.68
N ASN A 287 54.17 46.41 20.95
CA ASN A 287 52.96 47.12 21.36
C ASN A 287 53.03 48.62 21.01
N LYS A 288 51.88 49.31 21.08
CA LYS A 288 51.78 50.74 20.79
C LYS A 288 52.80 51.58 21.58
N LYS A 289 53.04 51.25 22.86
CA LYS A 289 54.03 51.97 23.67
C LYS A 289 55.45 51.80 23.17
N GLY A 290 55.80 50.61 22.65
CA GLY A 290 57.08 50.36 22.00
C GLY A 290 57.28 51.21 20.74
N CYS A 291 56.25 51.31 19.90
CA CYS A 291 56.26 52.21 18.73
C CYS A 291 56.45 53.67 19.15
N GLU A 292 55.72 54.15 20.17
CA GLU A 292 55.87 55.50 20.70
C GLU A 292 57.29 55.79 21.23
N ILE A 293 57.93 54.83 21.90
CA ILE A 293 59.28 55.00 22.44
C ILE A 293 60.33 55.01 21.33
N LEU A 294 60.17 54.17 20.30
CA LEU A 294 61.11 54.07 19.18
C LEU A 294 60.90 55.17 18.13
N GLY A 295 59.71 55.76 18.06
CA GLY A 295 59.36 56.81 17.11
C GLY A 295 59.04 56.31 15.69
N TYR A 296 58.74 55.02 15.53
CA TYR A 296 58.40 54.39 14.24
C TYR A 296 56.99 53.80 14.27
N ASP A 297 56.35 53.70 13.11
CA ASP A 297 55.09 52.96 12.99
C ASP A 297 55.32 51.45 13.13
N GLU A 298 54.34 50.71 13.65
CA GLU A 298 54.44 49.26 13.87
C GLU A 298 54.86 48.51 12.59
N LYS A 299 54.34 48.93 11.44
CA LYS A 299 54.65 48.34 10.12
C LYS A 299 56.10 48.52 9.69
N GLU A 300 56.79 49.51 10.24
CA GLU A 300 58.19 49.79 9.95
C GLU A 300 59.13 48.97 10.84
N ILE A 301 58.62 48.44 11.97
CA ILE A 301 59.36 47.70 12.98
C ILE A 301 59.17 46.19 12.82
N VAL A 302 57.92 45.73 12.66
CA VAL A 302 57.58 44.31 12.57
C VAL A 302 58.19 43.68 11.33
N GLY A 303 58.83 42.52 11.49
CA GLY A 303 59.52 41.77 10.43
C GLY A 303 60.94 42.26 10.12
N LYS A 304 61.43 43.32 10.78
CA LYS A 304 62.83 43.76 10.66
C LYS A 304 63.71 43.11 11.73
N ASN A 305 65.00 42.91 11.45
CA ASN A 305 65.95 42.42 12.44
C ASN A 305 66.10 43.45 13.56
N TRP A 306 65.87 43.03 14.81
CA TRP A 306 65.87 43.93 15.96
C TRP A 306 67.24 44.54 16.24
N PHE A 307 68.27 43.70 16.25
CA PHE A 307 69.63 44.07 16.64
C PHE A 307 70.31 44.98 15.60
N ASP A 308 69.97 44.80 14.32
CA ASP A 308 70.55 45.60 13.23
C ASP A 308 69.90 46.98 13.04
N ASN A 309 68.68 47.19 13.53
CA ASN A 309 67.90 48.39 13.17
C ASN A 309 67.55 49.28 14.36
N TYR A 310 67.35 48.72 15.57
CA TYR A 310 66.76 49.48 16.68
C TYR A 310 67.63 49.54 17.96
N LEU A 311 68.84 48.95 17.92
CA LEU A 311 69.85 49.13 18.97
C LEU A 311 70.94 50.13 18.56
N PRO A 312 71.43 50.99 19.48
CA PRO A 312 72.57 51.87 19.24
C PRO A 312 73.85 51.09 18.89
N GLU A 313 74.68 51.62 18.00
CA GLU A 313 75.95 50.97 17.57
C GLU A 313 76.89 50.62 18.72
N ARG A 314 76.87 51.37 19.82
CA ARG A 314 77.67 51.09 21.03
C ARG A 314 77.26 49.83 21.81
N THR A 315 76.14 49.21 21.43
CA THR A 315 75.50 48.06 22.10
C THR A 315 75.19 46.92 21.13
N ARG A 316 75.59 47.05 19.87
CA ARG A 316 75.61 45.97 18.88
C ARG A 316 76.89 45.17 19.03
#